data_AF-A0A2K1KVT4-F1
#
_entry.id   AF-A0A2K1KVT4-F1
#
_cell.length_a   1.000
_cell.length_b   1.000
_cell.length_c   1.000
_cell.angle_alpha   90.00
_cell.angle_beta   90.00
_cell.angle_gamma   90.00
#
_symmetry.space_group_name_H-M   'P 1'
#
loop_
_entity.id
_entity.type
_entity.pdbx_description
1 polymer ?
#
loop_
_entity_poly.entity_id
_entity_poly.type
_entity_poly.pdbx_seq_one_letter_code
_entity_poly.pdbx_strand_id
1 'polypeptide(L)' 'FISKCTLGYITLHKLIQGSKGKFISLASNYLFLKKSIFEFNVMLFKIGMLHQRVNNIDLDTTCT' A
#
# COMPACT_ATOMS: atom_id res chain seq x y z
N PHE A 1 12.40 5.91 13.38
CA PHE A 1 11.06 6.47 13.13
C PHE A 1 10.06 5.31 13.03
N ILE A 2 9.57 4.83 14.18
CA ILE A 2 8.46 3.85 14.24
C ILE A 2 7.21 4.61 13.78
N SER A 3 7.01 4.59 12.48
CA SER A 3 5.88 5.23 11.81
C SER A 3 4.79 4.18 11.75
N LYS A 4 3.59 4.49 12.21
CA LYS A 4 2.44 3.57 12.17
C LYS A 4 2.26 3.02 10.74
N CYS A 5 2.67 1.78 10.50
CA CYS A 5 2.44 1.07 9.26
C CYS A 5 1.08 0.38 9.36
N THR A 6 0.23 0.57 8.37
CA THR A 6 -1.09 -0.08 8.33
C THR A 6 -1.09 -1.05 7.16
N LEU A 7 -1.23 -2.33 7.47
CA LEU A 7 -1.17 -3.42 6.51
C LEU A 7 -2.60 -3.87 6.16
N GLY A 8 -2.79 -4.25 4.89
CA GLY A 8 -4.07 -4.81 4.40
C GLY A 8 -4.94 -3.85 3.59
N TYR A 9 -5.55 -4.38 2.53
CA TYR A 9 -6.30 -3.64 1.51
C TYR A 9 -7.50 -2.85 2.06
N ILE A 10 -8.29 -3.46 2.97
CA ILE A 10 -9.50 -2.83 3.53
C ILE A 10 -9.12 -1.60 4.36
N THR A 11 -8.08 -1.73 5.18
CA THR A 11 -7.59 -0.66 6.05
C THR A 11 -6.92 0.45 5.23
N LEU A 12 -6.23 0.07 4.16
CA LEU A 12 -5.64 0.97 3.19
C LEU A 12 -6.71 1.81 2.47
N HIS A 13 -7.82 1.19 2.06
CA HIS A 13 -8.94 1.89 1.45
C HIS A 13 -9.56 2.93 2.40
N LYS A 14 -9.71 2.59 3.70
CA LYS A 14 -10.16 3.55 4.72
C LYS A 14 -9.16 4.68 4.95
N LEU A 15 -7.85 4.40 4.88
CA LEU A 15 -6.79 5.42 5.00
C LEU A 15 -6.77 6.40 3.84
N ILE A 16 -6.98 5.88 2.63
CA ILE A 16 -7.08 6.65 1.39
C ILE A 16 -8.31 7.58 1.46
N GLN A 17 -9.48 7.06 1.84
CA GLN A 17 -10.69 7.87 2.05
C GLN A 17 -10.51 8.93 3.14
N GLY A 18 -9.76 8.60 4.20
CA GLY A 18 -9.46 9.53 5.29
C GLY A 18 -8.35 10.52 5.00
N SER A 19 -7.68 10.48 3.84
CA SER A 19 -6.50 11.29 3.47
C SER A 19 -5.32 11.24 4.45
N LYS A 20 -5.28 10.22 5.34
CA LYS A 20 -4.29 10.12 6.42
C LYS A 20 -2.98 9.42 5.99
N GLY A 21 -2.97 8.77 4.83
CA GLY A 21 -1.80 8.08 4.30
C GLY A 21 -0.97 8.98 3.38
N LYS A 22 0.28 9.27 3.75
CA LYS A 22 1.23 10.03 2.90
C LYS A 22 1.89 9.16 1.83
N PHE A 23 1.96 7.84 2.06
CA PHE A 23 2.70 6.92 1.20
C PHE A 23 2.16 5.49 1.31
N ILE A 24 2.09 4.78 0.19
CA ILE A 24 1.61 3.39 0.12
C ILE A 24 2.67 2.51 -0.55
N SER A 25 2.96 1.37 0.07
CA SER A 25 3.84 0.36 -0.52
C SER A 25 3.05 -0.83 -1.04
N LEU A 26 3.39 -1.29 -2.24
CA LEU A 26 2.82 -2.49 -2.84
C LEU A 26 3.89 -3.59 -2.91
N ALA A 27 3.57 -4.75 -2.36
CA ALA A 27 4.40 -5.95 -2.50
C ALA A 27 4.34 -6.50 -3.93
N SER A 28 5.38 -7.24 -4.33
CA SER A 28 5.54 -7.74 -5.70
C SER A 28 4.53 -8.82 -6.11
N ASN A 29 3.83 -9.45 -5.16
CA ASN A 29 3.00 -10.64 -5.40
C ASN A 29 1.49 -10.33 -5.56
N TYR A 30 1.15 -9.12 -5.97
CA TYR A 30 -0.24 -8.77 -6.29
C TYR A 30 -0.61 -9.19 -7.71
N LEU A 31 -1.81 -9.77 -7.86
CA LEU A 31 -2.39 -10.04 -9.17
C LEU A 31 -2.42 -8.76 -10.01
N PHE A 32 -1.92 -8.82 -11.25
CA PHE A 32 -1.78 -7.66 -12.14
C PHE A 32 -3.04 -6.79 -12.24
N LEU A 33 -4.22 -7.41 -12.37
CA LEU A 33 -5.51 -6.71 -12.40
C LEU A 33 -5.80 -5.94 -11.10
N LYS A 34 -5.54 -6.55 -9.93
CA LYS A 34 -5.74 -5.90 -8.63
C LYS A 34 -4.75 -4.76 -8.42
N LYS A 35 -3.51 -4.93 -8.91
CA LYS A 35 -2.49 -3.90 -8.88
C LYS A 35 -2.91 -2.66 -9.68
N SER A 36 -3.38 -2.84 -10.91
CA SER A 36 -3.78 -1.71 -11.77
C SER A 36 -4.95 -0.91 -11.19
N ILE A 37 -5.98 -1.58 -10.65
CA ILE A 37 -7.11 -0.91 -9.98
C ILE A 37 -6.62 -0.14 -8.75
N PHE A 38 -5.69 -0.72 -8.01
CA PHE A 38 -5.16 -0.10 -6.81
C PHE A 38 -4.31 1.13 -7.12
N GLU A 39 -3.41 1.04 -8.10
CA GLU A 39 -2.62 2.18 -8.59
C GLU A 39 -3.51 3.32 -9.10
N PHE A 40 -4.59 2.98 -9.83
CA PHE A 40 -5.56 3.97 -10.28
C PHE A 40 -6.24 4.69 -9.12
N ASN A 41 -6.70 3.96 -8.10
CA ASN A 41 -7.26 4.57 -6.90
C ASN A 41 -6.24 5.49 -6.23
N VAL A 42 -5.02 5.02 -6.02
CA VAL A 42 -3.98 5.84 -5.38
C VAL A 42 -3.66 7.11 -6.17
N MET A 43 -3.62 7.02 -7.50
CA MET A 43 -3.42 8.16 -8.38
C MET A 43 -4.52 9.23 -8.22
N LEU A 44 -5.79 8.81 -8.09
CA LEU A 44 -6.91 9.74 -7.84
C LEU A 44 -6.76 10.52 -6.54
N PHE A 45 -6.19 9.89 -5.51
CA PHE A 45 -5.98 10.51 -4.20
C PHE A 45 -4.64 11.26 -4.06
N LYS A 46 -3.83 11.33 -5.14
CA LYS A 46 -2.49 11.97 -5.15
C LYS A 46 -1.54 11.43 -4.06
N ILE A 47 -1.64 10.15 -3.72
CA ILE A 47 -0.75 9.50 -2.74
C ILE A 47 0.44 8.88 -3.47
N GLY A 48 1.64 8.96 -2.89
CA GLY A 48 2.84 8.34 -3.46
C GLY A 48 2.83 6.80 -3.35
N MET A 49 3.25 6.11 -4.41
CA MET A 49 3.39 4.65 -4.45
C MET A 49 4.85 4.20 -4.57
N LEU A 50 5.23 3.19 -3.79
CA LEU A 50 6.52 2.51 -3.88
C LEU A 50 6.27 1.06 -4.23
N HIS A 51 6.90 0.63 -5.32
CA HIS A 51 6.92 -0.78 -5.68
C HIS A 51 8.07 -1.44 -4.95
N GLN A 52 7.74 -2.19 -3.89
CA GLN A 52 8.73 -3.03 -3.24
C GLN A 52 8.85 -4.35 -3.99
N ARG A 53 10.08 -4.68 -4.38
CA ARG A 53 10.45 -5.98 -4.96
C ARG A 53 10.57 -7.07 -3.87
N VAL A 54 9.71 -7.00 -2.87
CA VAL A 54 9.74 -7.83 -1.68
C VAL A 54 8.39 -8.54 -1.60
N ASN A 55 8.40 -9.80 -1.17
CA ASN A 55 7.18 -10.58 -1.07
C ASN A 55 6.30 -10.03 0.06
N ASN A 56 4.99 -10.29 0.02
CA ASN A 56 4.08 -9.85 1.08
C ASN A 56 4.46 -10.39 2.47
N ILE A 57 5.05 -11.58 2.54
CA ILE A 57 5.52 -12.22 3.78
C ILE A 57 6.74 -11.46 4.36
N ASP A 58 7.69 -11.11 3.49
CA ASP A 58 8.88 -10.36 3.87
C ASP A 58 8.52 -8.90 4.23
N LEU A 59 7.50 -8.34 3.59
CA LEU A 59 7.02 -7.00 3.92
C LEU A 59 6.41 -6.94 5.33
N ASP A 60 5.68 -7.99 5.72
CA ASP A 60 5.06 -8.11 7.04
C ASP A 60 6.13 -8.22 8.15
N THR A 61 7.18 -9.00 7.89
CA THR A 61 8.33 -9.13 8.80
C THR A 61 9.20 -7.88 8.88
N THR A 62 9.26 -7.08 7.80
CA THR A 62 9.97 -5.78 7.82
C THR A 62 9.18 -4.71 8.57
N CYS A 63 7.86 -4.87 8.70
CA CYS A 63 6.95 -3.92 9.35
C CYS A 63 6.72 -4.21 10.85
N THR A 64 7.27 -5.30 11.38
CA THR A 64 7.22 -5.66 12.81
C THR A 64 8.30 -4.92 13.61
#